data_AF-X1K4J8-F1
#
_entry.id   AF-X1K4J8-F1
#
_cell.length_a   1.000
_cell.length_b   1.000
_cell.length_c   1.000
_cell.angle_alpha   90.00
_cell.angle_beta   90.00
_cell.angle_gamma   90.00
#
_symmetry.space_group_name_H-M   'P 1'
#
loop_
_entity.id
_entity.type
_entity.pdbx_description
1 polymer ?
#
loop_
_entity_poly.entity_id
_entity_poly.type
_entity_poly.pdbx_seq_one_letter_code
_entity_poly.pdbx_strand_id
1 'polypeptide(L)' 'MRLGEGTGAALGIFLAETAARVLGKMSTFAEAGVSERNELGD' A
#
# COMPACT_ATOMS: atom_id res chain seq x y z
N MET A 1 -18.99 0.36 13.80
CA MET A 1 -19.72 -0.92 13.92
C MET A 1 -19.80 -1.31 15.39
N ARG A 2 -20.86 -2.00 15.84
CA ARG A 2 -21.08 -2.33 17.26
C ARG A 2 -21.50 -3.79 17.51
N LEU A 3 -21.21 -4.68 16.54
CA LEU A 3 -21.60 -6.09 16.60
C LEU A 3 -20.81 -6.89 17.66
N GLY A 4 -19.53 -6.57 17.86
CA GLY A 4 -18.66 -7.34 18.76
C GLY A 4 -18.08 -8.59 18.10
N GLU A 5 -17.65 -9.55 18.94
CA GLU A 5 -17.17 -10.90 18.55
C GLU A 5 -16.02 -10.93 17.53
N GLY A 6 -15.23 -9.85 17.43
CA GLY A 6 -14.12 -9.78 16.49
C GLY A 6 -14.52 -9.51 15.04
N THR A 7 -15.78 -9.18 14.76
CA THR A 7 -16.23 -8.77 13.41
C THR A 7 -15.43 -7.59 12.85
N GLY A 8 -15.02 -6.65 13.70
CA GLY A 8 -14.11 -5.56 13.33
C GLY A 8 -12.68 -6.05 13.03
N ALA A 9 -12.19 -7.05 13.76
CA ALA A 9 -10.88 -7.64 13.52
C ALA A 9 -10.86 -8.40 12.19
N ALA A 10 -11.91 -9.17 11.87
CA ALA A 10 -12.04 -9.88 10.60
C ALA A 10 -11.95 -8.94 9.39
N LEU A 11 -12.58 -7.75 9.47
CA LEU A 11 -12.45 -6.71 8.44
C LEU A 11 -11.04 -6.10 8.42
N GLY A 12 -10.43 -5.89 9.59
CA GLY A 12 -9.10 -5.30 9.72
C GLY A 12 -7.96 -6.18 9.19
N ILE A 13 -8.10 -7.51 9.18
CA ILE A 13 -7.07 -8.45 8.70
C ILE A 13 -6.67 -8.13 7.25
N PHE A 14 -7.64 -7.95 6.36
CA PHE A 14 -7.36 -7.64 4.95
C PHE A 14 -6.72 -6.27 4.76
N LEU A 15 -7.07 -5.30 5.60
CA LEU A 15 -6.47 -3.97 5.59
C LEU A 15 -4.99 -4.03 6.04
N ALA A 16 -4.72 -4.75 7.13
CA ALA A 16 -3.37 -4.94 7.63
C ALA A 16 -2.48 -5.69 6.62
N GLU A 17 -3.02 -6.75 6.00
CA GLU A 17 -2.32 -7.48 4.95
C GLU A 17 -2.00 -6.58 3.74
N THR A 18 -2.97 -5.78 3.30
CA THR A 18 -2.80 -4.86 2.17
C THR A 18 -1.74 -3.81 2.49
N ALA A 19 -1.74 -3.24 3.69
CA ALA A 19 -0.71 -2.31 4.13
C ALA A 19 0.69 -2.93 4.10
N ALA A 20 0.84 -4.16 4.60
CA ALA A 20 2.11 -4.88 4.55
C ALA A 20 2.56 -5.17 3.11
N ARG A 21 1.63 -5.52 2.21
CA ARG A 21 1.92 -5.72 0.78
C ARG A 21 2.34 -4.43 0.10
N VAL A 22 1.68 -3.32 0.39
CA VAL A 22 2.06 -2.00 -0.12
C VAL A 22 3.49 -1.68 0.28
N LEU A 23 3.81 -1.83 1.57
CA LEU A 23 5.15 -1.55 2.08
C LEU A 23 6.23 -2.48 1.47
N GLY A 24 5.93 -3.77 1.34
CA GLY A 24 6.95 -4.76 0.96
C GLY A 24 7.01 -5.13 -0.52
N LYS A 25 5.99 -4.77 -1.32
CA LYS A 25 5.86 -5.23 -2.71
C LYS A 25 5.60 -4.12 -3.73
N MET A 26 5.38 -2.88 -3.30
CA MET A 26 5.38 -1.77 -4.25
C MET A 26 6.81 -1.43 -4.65
N SER A 27 7.00 -1.30 -5.96
CA SER A 27 8.24 -0.79 -6.52
C SER A 27 8.40 0.68 -6.14
N THR A 28 9.63 1.10 -5.83
CA THR A 28 9.95 2.50 -5.58
C THR A 28 9.86 3.32 -6.88
N PHE A 29 9.78 4.65 -6.76
CA PHE A 29 9.74 5.53 -7.93
C PHE A 29 10.97 5.41 -8.85
N ALA A 30 12.14 5.11 -8.28
CA ALA A 30 13.36 4.88 -9.05
C ALA A 30 13.26 3.57 -9.86
N GLU A 31 12.90 2.46 -9.20
CA GLU A 31 12.73 1.15 -9.85
C GLU A 31 11.60 1.16 -10.90
N ALA A 32 10.56 1.97 -10.70
CA ALA A 32 9.47 2.17 -11.65
C ALA A 32 9.81 3.17 -12.79
N GLY A 33 11.02 3.73 -12.82
CA GLY A 33 11.47 4.68 -13.86
C GLY A 33 10.71 6.02 -13.85
N VAL A 34 10.24 6.46 -12.68
CA VAL A 34 9.50 7.72 -12.52
C VAL A 34 10.46 8.89 -12.28
N SER A 35 11.53 8.68 -11.53
CA SER A 35 12.46 9.76 -11.14
C SER A 35 13.22 10.38 -12.32
N GLU A 36 13.53 9.61 -13.37
CA GLU A 36 14.29 10.09 -14.54
C GLU A 36 13.45 10.96 -15.50
N ARG A 37 12.12 10.95 -15.35
CA ARG A 37 11.20 11.67 -16.24
C ARG A 37 11.18 13.19 -16.00
N ASN A 38 11.80 13.67 -14.91
CA ASN A 38 11.81 15.08 -14.53
C ASN A 38 13.00 15.87 -15.14
N GLU A 39 13.90 15.19 -15.86
CA GLU A 39 15.12 15.81 -16.42
C GLU A 39 15.03 16.12 -17.93
N LEU A 40 13.94 15.70 -18.60
CA LEU A 40 13.67 15.93 -20.03
C LEU A 40 12.51 16.93 -20.25
N GLY A 41 12.35 17.85 -19.30
CA GLY A 41 11.37 18.93 -19.31
C GLY A 41 12.03 20.31 -19.29
N ASP A 42 13.06 20.48 -20.13
CA ASP A 42 13.45 21.71 -20.83
C ASP A 42 14.13 21.30 -22.16
#